data_AF-A0A1Y1MLG8-F1
#
_entry.id   AF-A0A1Y1MLG8-F1
#
_cell.length_a   1.000
_cell.length_b   1.000
_cell.length_c   1.000
_cell.angle_alpha   90.00
_cell.angle_beta   90.00
_cell.angle_gamma   90.00
#
_symmetry.space_group_name_H-M   'P 1'
#
loop_
_entity.id
_entity.type
_entity.pdbx_description
1 polymer ?
#
loop_
_entity_poly.entity_id
_entity_poly.type
_entity_poly.pdbx_seq_one_letter_code
_entity_poly.pdbx_strand_id
1 'polypeptide(L)'
;MLKMDNALVDTYEHLQKIAVGLEQVVLDQERERGPLVENFKQSELNLRLVLCELQMATYERGIHNKLHPDVTRDLMPDYLRNDNVNTSRNLRDWIIYRDYMNTLEYVIQVFDYFKSKL
;
A
#
# COMPACT_ATOMS: atom_id res chain seq x y z
N MET A 1 0.13 -4.64 -24.28
CA MET A 1 -0.35 -3.25 -24.18
C MET A 1 -1.05 -3.10 -22.85
N LEU A 2 -0.68 -2.09 -22.05
CA LEU A 2 -1.29 -1.84 -20.74
C LEU A 2 -2.78 -1.48 -20.92
N LYS A 3 -3.67 -2.16 -20.18
CA LYS A 3 -5.13 -1.90 -20.21
C LYS A 3 -5.55 -1.26 -18.89
N MET A 4 -6.38 -0.21 -18.96
CA MET A 4 -6.85 0.52 -17.77
C MET A 4 -7.48 -0.40 -16.73
N ASP A 5 -8.36 -1.31 -17.16
CA ASP A 5 -9.05 -2.23 -16.24
C ASP A 5 -8.08 -3.11 -15.45
N ASN A 6 -7.06 -3.66 -16.12
CA ASN A 6 -6.04 -4.47 -15.47
C ASN A 6 -5.19 -3.61 -14.53
N ALA A 7 -4.78 -2.42 -14.98
CA ALA A 7 -4.00 -1.51 -14.16
C ALA A 7 -4.73 -1.12 -12.86
N LEU A 8 -6.05 -0.90 -12.91
CA LEU A 8 -6.86 -0.61 -11.71
C LEU A 8 -6.87 -1.80 -10.74
N VAL A 9 -7.16 -3.01 -11.24
CA VAL A 9 -7.21 -4.23 -10.42
C VAL A 9 -5.84 -4.54 -9.81
N ASP A 10 -4.80 -4.54 -10.63
CA ASP A 10 -3.43 -4.85 -10.21
C ASP A 10 -2.94 -3.80 -9.19
N THR A 11 -3.19 -2.51 -9.45
CA THR A 11 -2.78 -1.44 -8.53
C THR A 11 -3.50 -1.55 -7.19
N TYR A 12 -4.80 -1.85 -7.20
CA TYR A 12 -5.57 -2.04 -5.97
C TYR A 12 -4.96 -3.13 -5.09
N GLU A 13 -4.68 -4.31 -5.66
CA GLU A 13 -4.06 -5.42 -4.91
C GLU A 13 -2.67 -5.05 -4.39
N HIS A 14 -1.82 -4.40 -5.21
CA HIS A 14 -0.48 -4.00 -4.79
C HIS A 14 -0.51 -2.99 -3.64
N LEU A 15 -1.40 -1.98 -3.72
CA LEU A 15 -1.54 -1.01 -2.64
C LEU A 15 -2.13 -1.62 -1.36
N GLN A 16 -2.97 -2.66 -1.45
CA GLN A 16 -3.42 -3.40 -0.26
C GLN A 16 -2.24 -4.12 0.42
N LYS A 17 -1.32 -4.75 -0.33
CA LYS A 17 -0.10 -5.37 0.23
C LYS A 17 0.78 -4.34 0.95
N ILE A 18 0.93 -3.16 0.34
CA ILE A 18 1.67 -2.05 0.95
C ILE A 18 0.97 -1.54 2.20
N ALA A 19 -0.36 -1.47 2.23
CA ALA A 19 -1.13 -1.04 3.40
C ALA A 19 -0.89 -1.95 4.60
N VAL A 20 -0.85 -3.28 4.41
CA VAL A 20 -0.51 -4.24 5.47
C VAL A 20 0.90 -3.97 6.04
N GLY A 21 1.88 -3.70 5.18
CA GLY A 21 3.23 -3.36 5.61
C GLY A 21 3.26 -2.04 6.38
N LEU A 22 2.65 -0.99 5.82
CA LEU A 22 2.67 0.35 6.38
C LEU A 22 1.96 0.42 7.74
N GLU A 23 0.89 -0.35 7.92
CA GLU A 23 0.24 -0.54 9.22
C GLU A 23 1.25 -1.03 10.28
N GLN A 24 2.08 -2.02 9.95
CA GLN A 24 3.10 -2.52 10.88
C GLN A 24 4.14 -1.45 11.23
N VAL A 25 4.52 -0.59 10.26
CA VAL A 25 5.43 0.54 10.52
C VAL A 25 4.80 1.53 11.51
N VAL A 26 3.52 1.83 11.36
CA VAL A 26 2.78 2.70 12.29
C VAL A 26 2.78 2.10 13.70
N LEU A 27 2.40 0.83 13.83
CA LEU A 27 2.36 0.12 15.12
C LEU A 27 3.73 0.12 15.82
N ASP A 28 4.80 -0.05 15.05
CA ASP A 28 6.15 -0.05 15.59
C ASP A 28 6.60 1.35 16.03
N GLN A 29 6.28 2.39 15.26
CA GLN A 29 6.51 3.78 15.68
C GLN A 29 5.69 4.15 16.92
N GLU A 30 4.45 3.69 17.05
CA GLU A 30 3.64 3.89 18.24
C GLU A 30 4.24 3.22 19.48
N ARG A 31 4.64 1.94 19.34
CA ARG A 31 5.24 1.16 20.43
C ARG A 31 6.52 1.82 20.95
N GLU A 32 7.38 2.26 20.04
CA GLU A 32 8.67 2.87 20.40
C GLU A 32 8.58 4.37 20.69
N ARG A 33 7.38 4.97 20.59
CA ARG A 33 7.14 6.43 20.66
C ARG A 33 8.07 7.20 19.71
N GLY A 34 8.19 6.67 18.49
CA GLY A 34 9.05 7.19 17.45
C GLY A 34 8.65 8.60 17.00
N PRO A 35 9.61 9.42 16.55
CA PRO A 35 9.37 10.83 16.22
C PRO A 35 8.53 11.03 14.95
N LEU A 36 8.32 9.98 14.16
CA LEU A 36 7.62 10.04 12.86
C LEU A 36 6.23 9.39 12.89
N VAL A 37 5.72 9.04 14.07
CA VAL A 37 4.43 8.33 14.22
C VAL A 37 3.28 9.03 13.47
N GLU A 38 3.17 10.35 13.58
CA GLU A 38 2.12 11.12 12.91
C GLU A 38 2.31 11.15 11.38
N ASN A 39 3.56 11.16 10.90
CA ASN A 39 3.85 11.10 9.46
C ASN A 39 3.42 9.76 8.86
N PHE A 40 3.69 8.66 9.57
CA PHE A 40 3.30 7.33 9.11
C PHE A 40 1.79 7.11 9.20
N LYS A 41 1.12 7.60 10.25
CA LYS A 41 -0.36 7.61 10.33
C LYS A 41 -1.00 8.37 9.18
N GLN A 42 -0.47 9.55 8.87
CA GLN A 42 -0.97 10.33 7.74
C GLN A 42 -0.75 9.60 6.41
N SER A 43 0.39 8.93 6.25
CA SER A 43 0.68 8.13 5.05
C SER A 43 -0.28 6.94 4.92
N GLU A 44 -0.58 6.25 6.02
CA GLU A 44 -1.56 5.16 6.06
C GLU A 44 -2.96 5.65 5.69
N LEU A 45 -3.38 6.80 6.23
CA LEU A 45 -4.66 7.41 5.88
C LEU A 45 -4.74 7.77 4.39
N ASN A 46 -3.70 8.40 3.86
CA ASN A 46 -3.64 8.77 2.43
C ASN A 46 -3.72 7.52 1.54
N LEU A 47 -2.98 6.46 1.87
CA LEU A 47 -3.01 5.20 1.14
C LEU A 47 -4.41 4.58 1.15
N ARG A 48 -5.10 4.62 2.31
CA ARG A 48 -6.48 4.15 2.43
C ARG A 48 -7.45 4.92 1.53
N LEU A 49 -7.29 6.24 1.42
CA LEU A 49 -8.11 7.07 0.53
C LEU A 49 -7.89 6.67 -0.94
N VAL A 50 -6.64 6.50 -1.37
CA VAL A 50 -6.31 6.04 -2.74
C VAL A 50 -6.90 4.66 -3.04
N LEU A 51 -6.83 3.73 -2.08
CA LEU A 51 -7.48 2.41 -2.21
C LEU A 51 -8.98 2.54 -2.44
N CYS A 52 -9.67 3.40 -1.67
CA CYS A 52 -11.10 3.65 -1.87
C CYS A 52 -11.40 4.24 -3.26
N GLU A 53 -10.59 5.19 -3.73
CA GLU A 53 -10.75 5.78 -5.07
C GLU A 53 -10.58 4.74 -6.18
N LEU A 54 -9.55 3.89 -6.08
CA LEU A 54 -9.33 2.80 -7.03
C LEU A 54 -10.50 1.80 -7.01
N GLN A 55 -10.99 1.43 -5.83
CA GLN A 55 -12.13 0.55 -5.70
C GLN A 55 -13.37 1.15 -6.36
N MET A 56 -13.68 2.42 -6.08
CA MET A 56 -14.79 3.14 -6.71
C MET A 56 -14.67 3.17 -8.24
N ALA A 57 -13.46 3.43 -8.77
CA ALA A 57 -13.22 3.38 -10.21
C ALA A 57 -13.49 1.99 -10.82
N THR A 58 -13.22 0.90 -10.09
CA THR A 58 -13.60 -0.45 -10.56
C THR A 58 -15.11 -0.68 -10.57
N TYR A 59 -15.86 -0.10 -9.63
CA TYR A 59 -17.32 -0.14 -9.63
C TYR A 59 -17.91 0.65 -10.81
N GLU A 60 -17.44 1.88 -11.04
CA GLU A 60 -17.90 2.74 -12.14
C GLU A 60 -17.67 2.10 -13.52
N ARG A 61 -16.57 1.36 -13.66
CA ARG A 61 -16.23 0.65 -14.90
C ARG A 61 -16.89 -0.73 -15.03
N GLY A 62 -17.66 -1.16 -14.03
CA GLY A 62 -18.32 -2.46 -14.05
C GLY A 62 -17.36 -3.66 -13.97
N ILE A 63 -16.17 -3.47 -13.40
CA ILE A 63 -15.12 -4.50 -13.28
C ILE A 63 -14.79 -4.88 -11.84
N HIS A 64 -15.55 -4.40 -10.85
CA HIS A 64 -15.35 -4.72 -9.42
C HIS A 64 -15.30 -6.23 -9.13
N ASN A 65 -16.02 -7.05 -9.90
CA ASN A 65 -16.00 -8.50 -9.80
C ASN A 65 -14.67 -9.14 -10.24
N LYS A 66 -13.77 -8.37 -10.86
CA LYS A 66 -12.42 -8.79 -11.21
C LYS A 66 -11.39 -8.50 -10.11
N LEU A 67 -11.77 -7.79 -9.05
CA LEU A 67 -10.88 -7.57 -7.91
C LEU A 67 -10.45 -8.91 -7.31
N HIS A 68 -9.17 -8.99 -6.96
CA HIS A 68 -8.65 -10.12 -6.20
C HIS A 68 -9.25 -10.14 -4.79
N PRO A 69 -9.26 -11.30 -4.10
CA PRO A 69 -9.63 -11.35 -2.69
C PRO A 69 -8.81 -10.36 -1.87
N ASP A 70 -9.44 -9.74 -0.87
CA ASP A 70 -8.77 -8.76 -0.03
C ASP A 70 -7.50 -9.33 0.60
N VAL A 71 -6.40 -8.60 0.43
CA VAL A 71 -5.14 -8.93 1.08
C VAL A 71 -5.30 -8.73 2.57
N THR A 72 -5.20 -9.82 3.34
CA THR A 72 -5.32 -9.74 4.78
C THR A 72 -3.95 -9.55 5.43
N ARG A 73 -3.95 -9.25 6.74
CA ARG A 73 -2.71 -9.03 7.47
C ARG A 73 -1.78 -10.23 7.33
N ASP A 74 -2.32 -11.47 7.29
CA ASP A 74 -1.60 -12.75 7.23
C ASP A 74 -0.50 -12.84 6.17
N LEU A 75 -0.53 -11.97 5.16
CA LEU A 75 0.59 -11.70 4.25
C LEU A 75 1.93 -11.53 4.96
N MET A 76 1.96 -10.87 6.13
CA MET A 76 3.15 -10.74 6.96
C MET A 76 3.15 -11.80 8.07
N PRO A 77 4.12 -12.74 8.08
CA PRO A 77 4.27 -13.71 9.16
C PRO A 77 4.47 -13.09 10.54
N ASP A 78 3.97 -13.74 11.58
CA ASP A 78 4.02 -13.24 12.96
C ASP A 78 5.44 -12.99 13.48
N TYR A 79 6.43 -13.78 13.03
CA TYR A 79 7.83 -13.59 13.43
C TYR A 79 8.42 -12.28 12.88
N LEU A 80 7.90 -11.78 11.75
CA LEU A 80 8.28 -10.47 11.23
C LEU A 80 7.55 -9.35 11.98
N ARG A 81 6.27 -9.53 12.36
CA ARG A 81 5.51 -8.52 13.11
C ARG A 81 6.04 -8.31 14.53
N ASN A 82 6.34 -9.42 15.21
CA ASN A 82 6.76 -9.45 16.61
C ASN A 82 8.28 -9.54 16.76
N ASP A 83 9.03 -9.00 15.80
CA ASP A 83 10.49 -8.96 15.88
C ASP A 83 10.92 -8.04 17.03
N ASN A 84 11.64 -8.62 17.99
CA ASN A 84 12.13 -7.95 19.19
C ASN A 84 13.50 -7.30 19.01
N VAL A 85 14.16 -7.49 17.86
CA VAL A 85 15.47 -6.92 17.57
C VAL A 85 15.29 -5.58 16.86
N ASN A 86 15.61 -4.49 17.57
CA ASN A 86 15.48 -3.11 17.05
C ASN A 86 16.09 -2.92 15.65
N THR A 87 17.30 -3.42 15.41
CA THR A 87 17.97 -3.26 14.11
C THR A 87 17.23 -3.97 12.98
N SER A 88 16.72 -5.18 13.24
CA SER A 88 15.99 -5.98 12.24
C SER A 88 14.64 -5.34 11.92
N ARG A 89 13.91 -4.94 12.96
CA ARG A 89 12.66 -4.17 12.85
C ARG A 89 12.82 -2.87 12.07
N ASN A 90 13.81 -2.05 12.42
CA ASN A 90 14.07 -0.79 11.72
C ASN A 90 14.44 -1.02 10.24
N LEU A 91 15.19 -2.09 9.93
CA LEU A 91 15.51 -2.46 8.56
C LEU A 91 14.26 -2.87 7.79
N ARG A 92 13.39 -3.70 8.40
CA ARG A 92 12.11 -4.10 7.82
C ARG A 92 11.23 -2.89 7.53
N ASP A 93 11.09 -1.98 8.49
CA ASP A 93 10.30 -0.75 8.32
C ASP A 93 10.83 0.15 7.22
N TRP A 94 12.16 0.28 7.12
CA TRP A 94 12.79 1.02 6.04
C TRP A 94 12.53 0.38 4.67
N ILE A 95 12.59 -0.95 4.56
CA ILE A 95 12.25 -1.67 3.31
C ILE A 95 10.80 -1.43 2.93
N ILE A 96 9.87 -1.55 3.87
CA ILE A 96 8.44 -1.30 3.66
C ILE A 96 8.21 0.14 3.19
N TYR A 97 8.83 1.13 3.85
CA TYR A 97 8.67 2.52 3.46
C TYR A 97 9.25 2.83 2.08
N ARG A 98 10.42 2.27 1.75
CA ARG A 98 11.01 2.37 0.41
C ARG A 98 10.07 1.78 -0.65
N ASP A 99 9.53 0.60 -0.40
CA ASP A 99 8.65 -0.07 -1.36
C ASP A 99 7.30 0.65 -1.49
N TYR A 100 6.80 1.28 -0.42
CA TYR A 100 5.67 2.21 -0.47
C TYR A 100 5.95 3.39 -1.42
N MET A 101 7.08 4.08 -1.25
CA MET A 101 7.45 5.21 -2.11
C MET A 101 7.60 4.80 -3.58
N ASN A 102 8.29 3.68 -3.85
CA ASN A 102 8.46 3.15 -5.20
C ASN A 102 7.11 2.76 -5.83
N THR A 103 6.22 2.16 -5.04
CA THR A 103 4.88 1.78 -5.52
C THR A 103 4.07 3.02 -5.87
N LEU A 104 4.09 4.07 -5.03
CA LEU A 104 3.40 5.33 -5.35
C LEU A 104 3.92 5.97 -6.63
N GLU A 105 5.24 5.99 -6.83
CA GLU A 105 5.83 6.51 -8.06
C GLU A 105 5.35 5.73 -9.29
N TYR A 106 5.33 4.39 -9.21
CA TYR A 106 4.81 3.55 -10.28
C TYR A 106 3.33 3.82 -10.56
N VAL A 107 2.49 3.96 -9.52
CA VAL A 107 1.07 4.30 -9.66
C VAL A 107 0.91 5.62 -10.40
N ILE A 108 1.64 6.66 -10.00
CA ILE A 108 1.61 7.97 -10.67
C ILE A 108 1.97 7.81 -12.16
N GLN A 109 3.08 7.14 -12.48
CA GLN A 109 3.52 6.92 -13.86
C GLN A 109 2.47 6.18 -14.71
N VAL A 110 1.83 5.14 -14.15
CA VAL A 110 0.80 4.36 -14.83
C VAL A 110 -0.43 5.23 -15.16
N PHE A 111 -0.95 5.98 -14.19
CA PHE A 111 -2.14 6.80 -14.41
C PHE A 111 -1.85 8.06 -15.22
N ASP A 112 -0.65 8.62 -15.15
CA ASP A 112 -0.19 9.68 -16.06
C ASP A 112 -0.10 9.18 -17.50
N TYR A 113 0.42 7.96 -17.72
CA TYR A 113 0.41 7.34 -19.04
C TYR A 113 -1.02 7.27 -19.60
N PHE A 114 -1.99 6.78 -18.83
CA PHE A 114 -3.37 6.74 -19.29
C PHE A 114 -3.98 8.13 -19.53
N LYS A 115 -3.71 9.07 -18.63
CA LYS A 115 -4.15 10.46 -18.79
C LYS A 115 -3.61 11.10 -20.07
N SER A 116 -2.38 10.77 -20.48
CA SER A 116 -1.79 11.26 -21.74
C SER A 116 -2.40 10.64 -23.00
N LYS A 117 -3.24 9.61 -22.85
CA LYS A 117 -3.90 8.88 -23.94
C LYS A 117 -5.41 9.15 -24.02
N LEU A 118 -5.94 9.95 -23.09
CA LEU A 118 -7.29 10.51 -23.15
C LEU A 118 -7.32 11.70 -24.12
#